data_AF-A0A4Q6ALU9-F1
#
_entry.id   AF-A0A4Q6ALU9-F1
#
_cell.length_a   1.000
_cell.length_b   1.000
_cell.length_c   1.000
_cell.angle_alpha   90.00
_cell.angle_beta   90.00
_cell.angle_gamma   90.00
#
_symmetry.space_group_name_H-M   'P 1'
#
loop_
_entity.id
_entity.type
_entity.pdbx_description
1 polymer ?
#
loop_
_entity_poly.entity_id
_entity_poly.type
_entity_poly.pdbx_seq_one_letter_code
_entity_poly.pdbx_strand_id
1 'polypeptide(L)'
;MLVEGNGIELVELPLIMVIGFFGKARAFSVNVTKLPAYFSFISICWTLFSCADKSPEPATTISELSAVPAKIRTGQSTTIRWRVRGADRLSLSGTTATADSLVIVSPSRTTTYTLRAITKEGDTLERSITIAVADDSAFATARIDPDHLGYAIKPGFLGLSHEWGQAQLMMGDPAIGTNPIYRQLLRNLTAHGGGPLSLRIGGETTDRTGEPGANTLPPLERLYDDMDSSVPGVSYLVSLNLGANDVALATRQANAIIEGLPLGSVQAFELGNEPDAFVANNYRAEGYEMSDYLYEWGVFTETIMQEVPDCPLFMGPSNAGFHGSKFIDTLPASTFGGPDRFRKFLRDHQQTIGLISQHAYAGNSIRCSGNVTPGFFLEPSFASELPSRVIPYAAVTRAAGK
;
A
#
# COMPACT_ATOMS: atom_id res chain seq x y z
N MET A 1 27.59 -53.23 -12.65
CA MET A 1 28.57 -54.06 -11.90
C MET A 1 29.29 -53.12 -10.96
N LEU A 2 29.50 -53.52 -9.69
CA LEU A 2 30.28 -52.77 -8.69
C LEU A 2 31.75 -52.61 -9.20
N VAL A 3 32.58 -51.68 -8.73
CA VAL A 3 33.13 -51.61 -7.36
C VAL A 3 33.76 -50.22 -7.08
N GLU A 4 33.85 -49.87 -5.80
CA GLU A 4 34.57 -48.76 -5.13
C GLU A 4 36.10 -48.75 -5.48
N GLY A 5 37.00 -47.87 -5.03
CA GLY A 5 37.07 -46.80 -4.03
C GLY A 5 38.56 -46.58 -3.62
N ASN A 6 38.84 -45.58 -2.76
CA ASN A 6 40.16 -45.29 -2.12
C ASN A 6 41.26 -44.72 -3.04
N GLY A 7 42.05 -43.68 -2.72
CA GLY A 7 42.26 -42.95 -1.47
C GLY A 7 43.76 -42.58 -1.29
N ILE A 8 44.07 -41.28 -1.37
CA ILE A 8 45.18 -40.55 -0.72
C ILE A 8 46.66 -40.88 -1.09
N GLU A 9 47.36 -39.91 -1.68
CA GLU A 9 48.56 -39.25 -1.07
C GLU A 9 48.80 -37.86 -1.71
N LEU A 10 49.24 -36.86 -0.93
CA LEU A 10 49.34 -35.46 -1.39
C LEU A 10 50.57 -34.72 -0.82
N VAL A 11 51.62 -34.62 -1.67
CA VAL A 11 52.79 -33.71 -1.62
C VAL A 11 53.43 -33.73 -3.03
N GLU A 12 54.11 -32.72 -3.56
CA GLU A 12 54.53 -31.41 -3.00
C GLU A 12 54.06 -30.18 -3.82
N LEU A 13 54.37 -29.03 -3.23
CA LEU A 13 54.62 -27.65 -3.72
C LEU A 13 54.96 -27.40 -5.22
N PRO A 14 54.86 -26.14 -5.74
CA PRO A 14 54.61 -24.89 -5.03
C PRO A 14 53.42 -24.02 -5.53
N LEU A 15 53.16 -22.97 -4.76
CA LEU A 15 52.05 -22.02 -4.82
C LEU A 15 52.08 -21.09 -6.07
N ILE A 16 50.91 -20.84 -6.68
CA ILE A 16 50.67 -19.69 -7.57
C ILE A 16 49.62 -18.77 -6.92
N MET A 17 50.00 -17.52 -6.68
CA MET A 17 49.11 -16.47 -6.17
C MET A 17 48.78 -15.48 -7.28
N VAL A 18 47.49 -15.25 -7.54
CA VAL A 18 47.01 -14.25 -8.52
C VAL A 18 46.86 -12.90 -7.83
N ILE A 19 47.45 -11.85 -8.41
CA ILE A 19 47.32 -10.46 -7.94
C ILE A 19 46.48 -9.67 -8.95
N GLY A 20 45.38 -9.07 -8.49
CA GLY A 20 44.61 -8.09 -9.24
C GLY A 20 45.15 -6.67 -9.03
N PHE A 21 45.42 -5.94 -10.12
CA PHE A 21 45.82 -4.53 -10.09
C PHE A 21 44.62 -3.61 -10.32
N PHE A 22 44.58 -2.48 -9.60
CA PHE A 22 43.86 -1.28 -10.02
C PHE A 22 44.80 -0.07 -10.02
N GLY A 23 44.84 0.65 -11.13
CA GLY A 23 45.39 2.02 -11.23
C GLY A 23 46.83 2.16 -11.71
N LYS A 24 46.99 2.72 -12.92
CA LYS A 24 48.05 3.69 -13.26
C LYS A 24 47.73 4.40 -14.58
N ALA A 25 47.76 5.73 -14.58
CA ALA A 25 48.03 6.49 -15.79
C ALA A 25 49.54 6.49 -16.08
N ARG A 26 49.94 6.51 -17.35
CA ARG A 26 51.33 6.58 -17.81
C ARG A 26 51.54 7.82 -18.69
N ALA A 27 52.75 8.36 -18.65
CA ALA A 27 53.44 8.89 -19.83
C ALA A 27 54.87 8.31 -19.83
N PHE A 28 55.46 8.11 -21.01
CA PHE A 28 56.71 7.35 -21.17
C PHE A 28 57.45 7.84 -22.43
N SER A 29 58.77 8.03 -22.37
CA SER A 29 59.61 8.24 -23.58
C SER A 29 61.09 7.84 -23.37
N VAL A 30 61.34 6.55 -23.60
CA VAL A 30 62.46 5.91 -24.34
C VAL A 30 63.89 6.51 -24.35
N ASN A 31 64.83 5.68 -23.86
CA ASN A 31 66.22 5.37 -24.26
C ASN A 31 67.08 6.32 -25.14
N VAL A 32 68.36 6.44 -24.75
CA VAL A 32 69.50 6.47 -25.69
C VAL A 32 70.62 5.52 -25.20
N THR A 33 71.33 4.90 -26.14
CA THR A 33 72.35 3.86 -25.97
C THR A 33 73.80 4.39 -26.04
N LYS A 34 74.72 3.75 -25.30
CA LYS A 34 76.11 3.31 -25.69
C LYS A 34 77.13 3.36 -24.52
N LEU A 35 77.68 2.18 -24.19
CA LEU A 35 79.11 1.79 -23.94
C LEU A 35 80.15 2.82 -23.38
N PRO A 36 81.24 2.37 -22.73
CA PRO A 36 81.38 1.28 -21.74
C PRO A 36 82.29 1.65 -20.53
N ALA A 37 82.30 0.78 -19.50
CA ALA A 37 83.35 0.56 -18.49
C ALA A 37 84.05 1.76 -17.80
N TYR A 38 83.85 1.92 -16.48
CA TYR A 38 84.82 1.55 -15.41
C TYR A 38 84.31 2.02 -14.02
N PHE A 39 84.85 1.39 -12.96
CA PHE A 39 84.70 1.70 -11.52
C PHE A 39 83.35 1.42 -10.81
N SER A 40 83.41 0.35 -10.00
CA SER A 40 82.95 0.22 -8.62
C SER A 40 81.90 1.20 -8.07
N PHE A 41 80.76 0.67 -7.61
CA PHE A 41 80.36 0.79 -6.21
C PHE A 41 79.30 -0.29 -5.87
N ILE A 42 79.48 -0.97 -4.74
CA ILE A 42 78.42 -1.81 -4.15
C ILE A 42 77.36 -0.87 -3.59
N SER A 43 76.22 -0.78 -4.26
CA SER A 43 75.04 -0.05 -3.77
C SER A 43 73.99 -1.04 -3.33
N ILE A 44 74.06 -1.47 -2.07
CA ILE A 44 72.94 -2.13 -1.40
C ILE A 44 71.92 -1.05 -1.11
N CYS A 45 70.98 -0.84 -2.04
CA CYS A 45 69.84 0.03 -1.81
C CYS A 45 68.92 -0.64 -0.78
N TRP A 46 69.15 -0.37 0.51
CA TRP A 46 68.16 -0.62 1.54
C TRP A 46 66.91 0.18 1.19
N THR A 47 65.87 -0.52 0.73
CA THR A 47 64.53 0.07 0.67
C THR A 47 64.11 0.38 2.11
N LEU A 48 64.21 1.65 2.48
CA LEU A 48 63.43 2.21 3.56
C LEU A 48 61.95 2.00 3.21
N PHE A 49 61.39 0.88 3.66
CA PHE A 49 59.98 0.83 4.02
C PHE A 49 59.83 1.81 5.18
N SER A 50 59.62 3.08 4.83
CA SER A 50 59.14 4.07 5.76
C SER A 50 57.88 3.49 6.38
N CYS A 51 57.86 3.34 7.70
CA CYS A 51 56.60 3.31 8.40
C CYS A 51 55.93 4.64 8.07
N ALA A 52 54.99 4.61 7.12
CA ALA A 52 54.02 5.67 7.03
C ALA A 52 53.17 5.49 8.29
N ASP A 53 53.47 6.30 9.32
CA ASP A 53 52.64 6.37 10.51
C ASP A 53 51.19 6.51 10.06
N LYS A 54 50.38 5.49 10.38
CA LYS A 54 48.95 5.49 10.11
C LYS A 54 48.37 6.61 10.96
N SER A 55 48.30 7.82 10.39
CA SER A 55 47.79 9.03 11.05
C SER A 55 46.53 8.64 11.80
N PRO A 56 46.49 8.77 13.14
CA PRO A 56 45.48 8.12 13.95
C PRO A 56 44.10 8.61 13.49
N GLU A 57 43.27 7.64 13.08
CA GLU A 57 41.92 7.93 12.59
C GLU A 57 41.14 8.66 13.71
N PRO A 58 40.40 9.75 13.41
CA PRO A 58 39.89 10.63 14.45
C PRO A 58 39.05 9.87 15.47
N ALA A 59 39.49 9.91 16.73
CA ALA A 59 38.92 9.12 17.82
C ALA A 59 37.40 9.25 17.88
N THR A 60 36.72 8.09 17.95
CA THR A 60 35.26 8.05 17.96
C THR A 60 34.72 8.72 19.22
N THR A 61 33.85 9.70 19.04
CA THR A 61 33.42 10.60 20.12
C THR A 61 31.94 10.96 19.97
N ILE A 62 31.17 10.78 21.06
CA ILE A 62 29.77 11.23 21.19
C ILE A 62 29.79 12.58 21.93
N SER A 63 29.87 13.68 21.16
CA SER A 63 30.00 15.04 21.69
C SER A 63 28.67 15.62 22.19
N GLU A 64 27.54 15.20 21.62
CA GLU A 64 26.20 15.54 22.11
C GLU A 64 25.34 14.27 22.20
N LEU A 65 24.58 14.14 23.30
CA LEU A 65 23.35 13.35 23.37
C LEU A 65 22.41 14.10 24.32
N SER A 66 21.32 14.66 23.79
CA SER A 66 20.40 15.55 24.49
C SER A 66 18.95 15.20 24.15
N ALA A 67 18.02 15.53 25.06
CA ALA A 67 16.59 15.36 24.82
C ALA A 67 15.84 16.58 25.36
N VAL A 68 14.99 17.18 24.52
CA VAL A 68 14.29 18.42 24.84
C VAL A 68 12.79 18.26 24.51
N PRO A 69 11.91 18.23 25.53
CA PRO A 69 12.19 18.14 26.97
C PRO A 69 12.56 16.70 27.41
N ALA A 70 13.45 16.56 28.39
CA ALA A 70 13.82 15.25 28.96
C ALA A 70 12.74 14.63 29.89
N LYS A 71 11.70 15.40 30.21
CA LYS A 71 10.51 14.96 30.95
C LYS A 71 9.27 15.30 30.14
N ILE A 72 8.38 14.32 29.95
CA ILE A 72 7.12 14.46 29.22
C ILE A 72 5.98 13.79 30.01
N ARG A 73 4.73 14.04 29.60
CA ARG A 73 3.56 13.25 29.97
C ARG A 73 3.27 12.21 28.90
N THR A 74 2.56 11.13 29.25
CA THR A 74 2.08 10.14 28.28
C THR A 74 1.31 10.80 27.13
N GLY A 75 1.65 10.45 25.89
CA GLY A 75 1.07 11.03 24.66
C GLY A 75 1.76 12.31 24.16
N GLN A 76 2.66 12.92 24.93
CA GLN A 76 3.54 13.98 24.42
C GLN A 76 4.75 13.41 23.68
N SER A 77 5.48 14.28 22.97
CA SER A 77 6.70 13.92 22.24
C SER A 77 7.90 14.72 22.73
N THR A 78 9.10 14.17 22.55
CA THR A 78 10.38 14.84 22.80
C THR A 78 11.32 14.68 21.60
N THR A 79 12.22 15.63 21.41
CA THR A 79 13.27 15.53 20.39
C THR A 79 14.56 15.05 21.05
N ILE A 80 15.06 13.88 20.64
CA ILE A 80 16.41 13.40 20.97
C ILE A 80 17.35 13.88 19.87
N ARG A 81 18.49 14.48 20.24
CA ARG A 81 19.54 14.94 19.33
C ARG A 81 20.89 14.37 19.76
N TRP A 82 21.76 14.07 18.80
CA TRP A 82 23.14 13.65 19.06
C TRP A 82 24.13 14.23 18.06
N ARG A 83 25.40 14.24 18.46
CA ARG A 83 26.54 14.53 17.58
C ARG A 83 27.65 13.53 17.79
N VAL A 84 28.15 12.97 16.70
CA VAL A 84 29.09 11.84 16.72
C VAL A 84 30.12 12.01 15.61
N ARG A 85 31.40 11.78 15.95
CA ARG A 85 32.51 11.72 14.98
C ARG A 85 33.22 10.37 15.09
N GLY A 86 33.87 9.95 14.00
CA GLY A 86 34.71 8.74 13.93
C GLY A 86 33.97 7.40 13.77
N ALA A 87 32.66 7.35 14.00
CA ALA A 87 31.87 6.13 13.90
C ALA A 87 31.70 5.65 12.44
N ASP A 88 31.92 4.36 12.20
CA ASP A 88 31.59 3.65 10.97
C ASP A 88 30.10 3.27 10.93
N ARG A 89 29.58 2.80 12.06
CA ARG A 89 28.15 2.50 12.24
C ARG A 89 27.62 3.19 13.49
N LEU A 90 26.40 3.72 13.39
CA LEU A 90 25.71 4.37 14.50
C LEU A 90 24.27 3.82 14.59
N SER A 91 23.78 3.60 15.81
CA SER A 91 22.39 3.25 16.06
C SER A 91 21.86 3.87 17.34
N LEU A 92 20.55 4.09 17.41
CA LEU A 92 19.81 4.50 18.60
C LEU A 92 18.84 3.37 18.96
N SER A 93 19.08 2.71 20.10
CA SER A 93 18.29 1.56 20.58
C SER A 93 18.05 0.47 19.53
N GLY A 94 19.05 0.19 18.69
CA GLY A 94 19.01 -0.82 17.63
C GLY A 94 18.64 -0.29 16.24
N THR A 95 18.00 0.88 16.14
CA THR A 95 17.67 1.52 14.86
C THR A 95 18.89 2.25 14.28
N THR A 96 19.24 2.01 13.02
CA THR A 96 20.34 2.71 12.32
C THR A 96 20.15 4.23 12.38
N ALA A 97 21.22 4.96 12.70
CA ALA A 97 21.23 6.41 12.84
C ALA A 97 22.37 7.04 12.02
N THR A 98 22.24 8.32 11.66
CA THR A 98 23.28 9.13 11.02
C THR A 98 23.93 10.05 12.04
N ALA A 99 25.17 10.48 11.80
CA ALA A 99 25.84 11.48 12.63
C ALA A 99 25.11 12.84 12.60
N ASP A 100 25.30 13.65 13.65
CA ASP A 100 24.82 15.03 13.80
C ASP A 100 23.31 15.20 13.49
N SER A 101 22.49 14.27 14.00
CA SER A 101 21.08 14.09 13.64
C SER A 101 20.14 14.20 14.85
N LEU A 102 18.84 14.12 14.59
CA LEU A 102 17.78 14.14 15.60
C LEU A 102 16.64 13.18 15.23
N VAL A 103 15.84 12.81 16.24
CA VAL A 103 14.60 12.05 16.08
C VAL A 103 13.54 12.57 17.06
N ILE A 104 12.28 12.55 16.63
CA ILE A 104 11.13 12.82 17.50
C ILE A 104 10.61 11.47 18.01
N VAL A 105 10.45 11.33 19.32
CA VAL A 105 9.92 10.12 19.96
C VAL A 105 8.79 10.44 20.94
N SER A 106 7.85 9.50 21.06
CA SER A 106 6.66 9.61 21.91
C SER A 106 6.55 8.36 22.80
N PRO A 107 7.52 8.08 23.70
CA PRO A 107 7.49 6.88 24.53
C PRO A 107 6.29 6.90 25.48
N SER A 108 5.60 5.77 25.60
CA SER A 108 4.41 5.61 26.46
C SER A 108 4.73 5.33 27.93
N ARG A 109 6.00 5.08 28.27
CA ARG A 109 6.53 4.84 29.61
C ARG A 109 7.94 5.42 29.70
N THR A 110 8.44 5.66 30.91
CA THR A 110 9.83 6.10 31.12
C THR A 110 10.80 5.14 30.40
N THR A 111 11.52 5.66 29.41
CA THR A 111 12.29 4.86 28.43
C THR A 111 13.71 5.39 28.33
N THR A 112 14.68 4.49 28.37
CA THR A 112 16.10 4.80 28.15
C THR A 112 16.46 4.48 26.70
N TYR A 113 17.00 5.46 25.99
CA TYR A 113 17.55 5.31 24.65
C TYR A 113 19.07 5.21 24.73
N THR A 114 19.66 4.23 24.05
CA THR A 114 21.12 4.04 24.00
C THR A 114 21.62 4.33 22.61
N LEU A 115 22.45 5.36 22.48
CA LEU A 115 23.19 5.67 21.26
C LEU A 115 24.48 4.84 21.24
N ARG A 116 24.64 3.99 20.22
CA ARG A 116 25.76 3.06 20.05
C ARG A 116 26.52 3.39 18.78
N ALA A 117 27.76 3.86 18.94
CA ALA A 117 28.73 4.09 17.88
C ALA A 117 29.70 2.91 17.79
N ILE A 118 30.01 2.45 16.58
CA ILE A 118 30.97 1.39 16.30
C ILE A 118 32.05 1.94 15.35
N THR A 119 33.32 1.70 15.64
CA THR A 119 34.46 2.12 14.78
C THR A 119 34.68 1.13 13.63
N LYS A 120 35.58 1.45 12.69
CA LYS A 120 35.98 0.52 11.61
C LYS A 120 36.71 -0.71 12.16
N GLU A 121 37.45 -0.52 13.24
CA GLU A 121 38.13 -1.56 14.00
C GLU A 121 37.16 -2.45 14.80
N GLY A 122 35.89 -2.05 14.93
CA GLY A 122 34.84 -2.78 15.65
C GLY A 122 34.65 -2.35 17.11
N ASP A 123 35.47 -1.42 17.62
CA ASP A 123 35.33 -0.87 18.96
C ASP A 123 33.98 -0.18 19.13
N THR A 124 33.40 -0.29 20.33
CA THR A 124 32.05 0.22 20.62
C THR A 124 32.09 1.33 21.67
N LEU A 125 31.44 2.46 21.38
CA LEU A 125 31.19 3.53 22.32
C LEU A 125 29.68 3.73 22.49
N GLU A 126 29.20 3.67 23.73
CA GLU A 126 27.77 3.83 24.05
C GLU A 126 27.51 5.00 24.99
N ARG A 127 26.37 5.67 24.79
CA ARG A 127 25.87 6.72 25.69
C ARG A 127 24.35 6.65 25.73
N SER A 128 23.77 6.71 26.93
CA SER A 128 22.31 6.60 27.11
C SER A 128 21.68 7.91 27.58
N ILE A 129 20.40 8.07 27.27
CA ILE A 129 19.54 9.15 27.78
C ILE A 129 18.17 8.59 28.16
N THR A 130 17.69 8.93 29.36
CA THR A 130 16.38 8.50 29.85
C THR A 130 15.37 9.62 29.69
N ILE A 131 14.28 9.33 28.97
CA ILE A 131 13.10 10.19 28.88
C ILE A 131 12.17 9.76 30.02
N ALA A 132 11.98 10.64 31.00
CA ALA A 132 10.99 10.39 32.05
C ALA A 132 9.60 10.70 31.51
N VAL A 133 8.72 9.71 31.55
CA VAL A 133 7.30 9.86 31.25
C VAL A 133 6.56 9.87 32.57
N ALA A 134 5.94 10.99 32.91
CA ALA A 134 4.99 11.06 34.01
C ALA A 134 3.70 10.35 33.56
N ASP A 135 3.32 9.30 34.28
CA ASP A 135 2.00 8.69 34.17
C ASP A 135 0.96 9.70 34.68
N ASP A 136 0.43 10.51 33.77
CA ASP A 136 -0.92 11.04 33.95
C ASP A 136 -1.89 9.85 33.90
N SER A 137 -2.91 9.87 34.77
CA SER A 137 -3.95 8.83 34.85
C SER A 137 -4.45 8.45 33.46
N ALA A 138 -4.51 7.14 33.17
CA ALA A 138 -4.82 6.55 31.87
C ALA A 138 -5.70 7.45 30.97
N PHE A 139 -5.08 8.07 29.96
CA PHE A 139 -5.67 9.10 29.10
C PHE A 139 -7.04 8.69 28.51
N ALA A 140 -7.20 7.39 28.26
CA ALA A 140 -8.50 6.75 28.09
C ALA A 140 -8.48 5.37 28.77
N THR A 141 -9.66 4.86 29.13
CA THR A 141 -9.86 3.45 29.51
C THR A 141 -10.74 2.79 28.48
N ALA A 142 -10.22 1.79 27.76
CA ALA A 142 -11.04 0.88 26.97
C ALA A 142 -11.53 -0.27 27.87
N ARG A 143 -12.81 -0.61 27.77
CA ARG A 143 -13.39 -1.81 28.40
C ARG A 143 -13.91 -2.72 27.30
N ILE A 144 -13.55 -4.00 27.37
CA ILE A 144 -14.11 -5.04 26.51
C ILE A 144 -15.25 -5.66 27.31
N ASP A 145 -16.47 -5.56 26.77
CA ASP A 145 -17.65 -6.22 27.28
C ASP A 145 -17.94 -7.43 26.36
N PRO A 146 -17.66 -8.67 26.79
CA PRO A 146 -17.88 -9.86 25.97
C PRO A 146 -19.36 -10.24 25.85
N ASP A 147 -20.22 -9.74 26.75
CA ASP A 147 -21.65 -10.03 26.77
C ASP A 147 -22.42 -9.04 25.87
N HIS A 148 -21.85 -7.86 25.59
CA HIS A 148 -22.35 -6.90 24.61
C HIS A 148 -21.92 -7.25 23.17
N LEU A 149 -22.54 -8.29 22.61
CA LEU A 149 -22.25 -8.76 21.26
C LEU A 149 -22.55 -7.72 20.16
N GLY A 150 -21.51 -7.36 19.41
CA GLY A 150 -21.63 -6.58 18.17
C GLY A 150 -21.99 -7.43 16.95
N TYR A 151 -21.93 -6.83 15.76
CA TYR A 151 -22.11 -7.57 14.51
C TYR A 151 -20.89 -8.43 14.17
N ALA A 152 -21.12 -9.67 13.73
CA ALA A 152 -20.06 -10.51 13.20
C ALA A 152 -19.49 -9.91 11.90
N ILE A 153 -18.17 -9.71 11.85
CA ILE A 153 -17.47 -9.33 10.63
C ILE A 153 -17.52 -10.55 9.69
N LYS A 154 -18.18 -10.40 8.55
CA LYS A 154 -18.29 -11.50 7.57
C LYS A 154 -16.91 -11.88 7.02
N PRO A 155 -16.66 -13.17 6.72
CA PRO A 155 -15.53 -13.55 5.90
C PRO A 155 -15.56 -12.81 4.55
N GLY A 156 -14.41 -12.38 4.04
CA GLY A 156 -14.32 -11.60 2.79
C GLY A 156 -14.66 -10.09 2.93
N PHE A 157 -14.82 -9.59 4.16
CA PHE A 157 -15.04 -8.17 4.44
C PHE A 157 -13.93 -7.24 3.91
N LEU A 158 -12.70 -7.73 3.83
CA LEU A 158 -11.58 -6.96 3.28
C LEU A 158 -11.68 -6.89 1.76
N GLY A 159 -11.48 -5.69 1.21
CA GLY A 159 -11.44 -5.46 -0.23
C GLY A 159 -10.61 -4.25 -0.62
N LEU A 160 -10.37 -4.12 -1.92
CA LEU A 160 -9.64 -3.02 -2.56
C LEU A 160 -10.42 -2.53 -3.78
N SER A 161 -10.46 -1.22 -4.00
CA SER A 161 -11.06 -0.60 -5.20
C SER A 161 -9.96 -0.13 -6.15
N HIS A 162 -10.16 -0.36 -7.45
CA HIS A 162 -9.26 0.06 -8.52
C HIS A 162 -10.05 0.73 -9.65
N GLU A 163 -9.44 1.72 -10.28
CA GLU A 163 -9.92 2.26 -11.55
C GLU A 163 -9.80 1.22 -12.68
N TRP A 164 -10.69 1.27 -13.67
CA TRP A 164 -10.48 0.60 -14.94
C TRP A 164 -9.16 1.05 -15.59
N GLY A 165 -8.45 0.12 -16.24
CA GLY A 165 -7.10 0.34 -16.74
C GLY A 165 -6.02 0.23 -15.65
N GLN A 166 -6.22 0.82 -14.47
CA GLN A 166 -5.27 0.71 -13.35
C GLN A 166 -5.27 -0.71 -12.76
N ALA A 167 -6.45 -1.33 -12.61
CA ALA A 167 -6.58 -2.70 -12.13
C ALA A 167 -5.65 -3.65 -12.90
N GLN A 168 -5.67 -3.59 -14.23
CA GLN A 168 -4.86 -4.41 -15.12
C GLN A 168 -3.36 -4.23 -14.83
N LEU A 169 -2.88 -2.97 -14.79
CA LEU A 169 -1.47 -2.65 -14.49
C LEU A 169 -0.99 -3.19 -13.13
N MET A 170 -1.90 -3.27 -12.14
CA MET A 170 -1.57 -3.81 -10.83
C MET A 170 -1.65 -5.35 -10.80
N MET A 171 -2.62 -5.96 -11.46
CA MET A 171 -2.90 -7.40 -11.39
C MET A 171 -1.97 -8.24 -12.25
N GLY A 172 -1.55 -7.78 -13.43
CA GLY A 172 -0.62 -8.52 -14.30
C GLY A 172 -0.73 -8.16 -15.77
N ASP A 173 -0.04 -8.93 -16.60
CA ASP A 173 -0.03 -8.74 -18.05
C ASP A 173 -0.48 -10.04 -18.77
N PRO A 174 -1.32 -9.98 -19.83
CA PRO A 174 -1.81 -11.17 -20.53
C PRO A 174 -0.73 -11.99 -21.25
N ALA A 175 0.45 -11.43 -21.55
CA ALA A 175 1.57 -12.17 -22.12
C ALA A 175 2.51 -12.71 -21.04
N ILE A 176 2.66 -12.03 -19.91
CA ILE A 176 3.64 -12.38 -18.85
C ILE A 176 3.04 -13.23 -17.73
N GLY A 177 1.80 -12.94 -17.33
CA GLY A 177 1.15 -13.53 -16.15
C GLY A 177 0.89 -12.52 -15.02
N THR A 178 0.41 -13.04 -13.89
CA THR A 178 0.07 -12.27 -12.69
C THR A 178 1.28 -11.53 -12.11
N ASN A 179 1.07 -10.29 -11.68
CA ASN A 179 2.09 -9.48 -11.01
C ASN A 179 2.46 -10.14 -9.66
N PRO A 180 3.72 -10.61 -9.48
CA PRO A 180 4.11 -11.34 -8.28
C PRO A 180 4.10 -10.48 -7.01
N ILE A 181 4.32 -9.16 -7.13
CA ILE A 181 4.30 -8.23 -6.00
C ILE A 181 2.87 -8.03 -5.52
N TYR A 182 1.94 -7.77 -6.44
CA TYR A 182 0.53 -7.59 -6.11
C TYR A 182 -0.08 -8.89 -5.58
N ARG A 183 0.22 -10.04 -6.20
CA ARG A 183 -0.19 -11.37 -5.70
C ARG A 183 0.31 -11.63 -4.28
N GLN A 184 1.57 -11.29 -3.96
CA GLN A 184 2.10 -11.47 -2.60
C GLN A 184 1.45 -10.50 -1.60
N LEU A 185 1.13 -9.26 -2.00
CA LEU A 185 0.35 -8.34 -1.17
C LEU A 185 -1.01 -8.95 -0.83
N LEU A 186 -1.75 -9.46 -1.82
CA LEU A 186 -3.07 -10.07 -1.57
C LEU A 186 -2.96 -11.30 -0.67
N ARG A 187 -1.97 -12.18 -0.88
CA ARG A 187 -1.70 -13.33 0.01
C ARG A 187 -1.42 -12.91 1.45
N ASN A 188 -0.69 -11.81 1.67
CA ASN A 188 -0.46 -11.28 3.01
C ASN A 188 -1.75 -10.76 3.66
N LEU A 189 -2.65 -10.17 2.87
CA LEU A 189 -3.95 -9.65 3.32
C LEU A 189 -4.97 -10.78 3.59
N THR A 190 -4.95 -11.88 2.82
CA THR A 190 -5.86 -13.03 2.99
C THR A 190 -5.34 -14.08 3.98
N ALA A 191 -4.07 -14.07 4.38
CA ALA A 191 -3.45 -15.05 5.28
C ALA A 191 -4.19 -15.31 6.62
N HIS A 192 -5.03 -14.37 7.06
CA HIS A 192 -5.86 -14.47 8.27
C HIS A 192 -7.35 -14.20 8.00
N GLY A 193 -7.76 -14.09 6.74
CA GLY A 193 -9.16 -13.96 6.33
C GLY A 193 -9.84 -15.32 6.21
N GLY A 194 -11.16 -15.36 6.40
CA GLY A 194 -11.96 -16.58 6.18
C GLY A 194 -12.72 -16.62 4.85
N GLY A 195 -12.52 -15.63 3.98
CA GLY A 195 -13.33 -15.36 2.79
C GLY A 195 -12.49 -14.66 1.71
N PRO A 196 -12.87 -14.72 0.43
CA PRO A 196 -12.11 -14.13 -0.66
C PRO A 196 -12.01 -12.61 -0.49
N LEU A 197 -10.86 -12.03 -0.86
CA LEU A 197 -10.70 -10.58 -0.85
C LEU A 197 -11.48 -9.98 -2.03
N SER A 198 -12.31 -8.98 -1.74
CA SER A 198 -13.18 -8.34 -2.74
C SER A 198 -12.43 -7.27 -3.53
N LEU A 199 -12.31 -7.43 -4.85
CA LEU A 199 -11.63 -6.51 -5.76
C LEU A 199 -12.69 -5.75 -6.59
N ARG A 200 -12.96 -4.49 -6.23
CA ARG A 200 -13.87 -3.63 -7.00
C ARG A 200 -13.14 -2.96 -8.15
N ILE A 201 -13.66 -3.10 -9.37
CA ILE A 201 -13.09 -2.64 -10.63
C ILE A 201 -14.06 -1.64 -11.24
N GLY A 202 -13.79 -0.35 -11.06
CA GLY A 202 -14.78 0.71 -11.32
C GLY A 202 -14.18 2.09 -11.23
N GLY A 203 -14.75 2.95 -10.38
CA GLY A 203 -14.26 4.31 -10.14
C GLY A 203 -14.68 5.30 -11.22
N GLU A 204 -14.05 6.48 -11.23
CA GLU A 204 -14.34 7.59 -12.17
C GLU A 204 -14.18 7.21 -13.65
N THR A 205 -13.35 6.21 -13.93
CA THR A 205 -13.13 5.67 -15.28
C THR A 205 -14.31 4.82 -15.80
N THR A 206 -15.19 4.31 -14.93
CA THR A 206 -16.34 3.45 -15.28
C THR A 206 -17.16 4.05 -16.41
N ASP A 207 -17.63 5.28 -16.19
CA ASP A 207 -18.61 5.95 -17.05
C ASP A 207 -18.01 6.57 -18.33
N ARG A 208 -16.74 6.22 -18.61
CA ARG A 208 -16.01 6.52 -19.87
C ARG A 208 -15.38 5.27 -20.49
N THR A 209 -15.54 4.10 -19.87
CA THR A 209 -14.94 2.84 -20.31
C THR A 209 -15.87 2.13 -21.30
N GLY A 210 -15.32 1.66 -22.41
CA GLY A 210 -16.02 0.86 -23.43
C GLY A 210 -16.04 -0.64 -23.09
N GLU A 211 -16.22 -1.48 -24.10
CA GLU A 211 -16.16 -2.94 -23.92
C GLU A 211 -14.77 -3.42 -23.46
N PRO A 212 -14.68 -4.40 -22.55
CA PRO A 212 -13.42 -5.02 -22.15
C PRO A 212 -12.70 -5.63 -23.36
N GLY A 213 -11.43 -5.27 -23.53
CA GLY A 213 -10.57 -5.83 -24.58
C GLY A 213 -9.70 -6.99 -24.10
N ALA A 214 -8.88 -7.51 -25.02
CA ALA A 214 -7.92 -8.61 -24.75
C ALA A 214 -6.90 -8.31 -23.63
N ASN A 215 -6.71 -7.04 -23.26
CA ASN A 215 -5.84 -6.63 -22.16
C ASN A 215 -6.60 -6.30 -20.86
N THR A 216 -7.93 -6.39 -20.87
CA THR A 216 -8.80 -5.92 -19.79
C THR A 216 -9.14 -7.04 -18.79
N LEU A 217 -9.59 -8.20 -19.28
CA LEU A 217 -10.05 -9.31 -18.41
C LEU A 217 -8.97 -10.37 -18.10
N PRO A 218 -8.07 -10.77 -19.00
CA PRO A 218 -7.08 -11.82 -18.70
C PRO A 218 -6.15 -11.55 -17.48
N PRO A 219 -5.81 -10.30 -17.11
CA PRO A 219 -5.09 -10.04 -15.86
C PRO A 219 -5.91 -10.33 -14.60
N LEU A 220 -7.24 -10.21 -14.67
CA LEU A 220 -8.17 -10.53 -13.59
C LEU A 220 -8.35 -12.04 -13.51
N GLU A 221 -8.71 -12.70 -14.62
CA GLU A 221 -8.81 -14.16 -14.77
C GLU A 221 -7.58 -14.86 -14.16
N ARG A 222 -6.37 -14.50 -14.59
CA ARG A 222 -5.14 -15.12 -14.09
C ARG A 222 -4.86 -14.86 -12.62
N LEU A 223 -5.20 -13.67 -12.12
CA LEU A 223 -5.05 -13.37 -10.70
C LEU A 223 -6.01 -14.22 -9.84
N TYR A 224 -7.23 -14.47 -10.34
CA TYR A 224 -8.18 -15.36 -9.68
C TYR A 224 -7.61 -16.77 -9.53
N ASP A 225 -7.19 -17.38 -10.64
CA ASP A 225 -6.62 -18.74 -10.67
C ASP A 225 -5.37 -18.86 -9.78
N ASP A 226 -4.46 -17.89 -9.84
CA ASP A 226 -3.23 -17.84 -9.03
C ASP A 226 -3.47 -17.70 -7.52
N MET A 227 -4.65 -17.19 -7.14
CA MET A 227 -5.07 -16.97 -5.76
C MET A 227 -5.97 -18.11 -5.23
N ASP A 228 -6.60 -18.90 -6.11
CA ASP A 228 -7.49 -20.01 -5.73
C ASP A 228 -6.76 -21.15 -4.98
N SER A 229 -5.45 -21.28 -5.19
CA SER A 229 -4.59 -22.29 -4.54
C SER A 229 -4.46 -22.19 -3.00
N SER A 230 -5.02 -21.16 -2.36
CA SER A 230 -5.03 -21.04 -0.89
C SER A 230 -6.27 -20.29 -0.38
N VAL A 231 -7.02 -20.93 0.52
CA VAL A 231 -8.27 -20.50 1.18
C VAL A 231 -8.38 -18.99 1.46
N PRO A 232 -9.46 -18.34 1.02
CA PRO A 232 -9.97 -18.28 -0.35
C PRO A 232 -9.35 -17.07 -1.06
N GLY A 233 -9.17 -17.16 -2.38
CA GLY A 233 -8.37 -16.20 -3.15
C GLY A 233 -8.93 -14.78 -3.25
N VAL A 234 -9.53 -14.47 -4.40
CA VAL A 234 -10.11 -13.15 -4.70
C VAL A 234 -11.48 -13.31 -5.34
N SER A 235 -12.23 -12.22 -5.40
CA SER A 235 -13.52 -12.16 -6.11
C SER A 235 -13.78 -10.72 -6.52
N TYR A 236 -14.64 -10.50 -7.51
CA TYR A 236 -14.77 -9.21 -8.19
C TYR A 236 -16.12 -8.55 -7.97
N LEU A 237 -16.10 -7.22 -7.90
CA LEU A 237 -17.26 -6.34 -8.04
C LEU A 237 -16.95 -5.47 -9.26
N VAL A 238 -17.65 -5.66 -10.37
CA VAL A 238 -17.20 -5.10 -11.67
C VAL A 238 -18.21 -4.08 -12.18
N SER A 239 -17.73 -2.89 -12.53
CA SER A 239 -18.60 -1.75 -12.84
C SER A 239 -18.87 -1.61 -14.34
N LEU A 240 -20.15 -1.49 -14.69
CA LEU A 240 -20.67 -1.29 -16.04
C LEU A 240 -20.96 0.20 -16.28
N ASN A 241 -20.78 0.65 -17.52
CA ASN A 241 -20.90 2.06 -17.90
C ASN A 241 -22.36 2.50 -18.02
N LEU A 242 -22.85 3.25 -17.04
CA LEU A 242 -24.19 3.86 -17.04
C LEU A 242 -24.15 5.28 -17.62
N GLY A 243 -23.04 6.00 -17.45
CA GLY A 243 -22.88 7.38 -17.90
C GLY A 243 -23.02 7.55 -19.41
N ALA A 244 -22.62 6.55 -20.20
CA ALA A 244 -22.85 6.50 -21.65
C ALA A 244 -24.34 6.47 -22.05
N ASN A 245 -25.24 6.10 -21.12
CA ASN A 245 -26.67 5.90 -21.35
C ASN A 245 -26.99 4.92 -22.50
N ASP A 246 -26.16 3.89 -22.65
CA ASP A 246 -26.31 2.83 -23.65
C ASP A 246 -26.42 1.47 -22.94
N VAL A 247 -27.65 0.96 -22.83
CA VAL A 247 -27.92 -0.36 -22.23
C VAL A 247 -27.30 -1.49 -23.05
N ALA A 248 -27.20 -1.35 -24.38
CA ALA A 248 -26.59 -2.37 -25.22
C ALA A 248 -25.06 -2.42 -25.00
N LEU A 249 -24.41 -1.28 -24.74
CA LEU A 249 -23.02 -1.25 -24.29
C LEU A 249 -22.88 -1.98 -22.95
N ALA A 250 -23.70 -1.65 -21.95
CA ALA A 250 -23.63 -2.29 -20.62
C ALA A 250 -23.89 -3.80 -20.69
N THR A 251 -24.83 -4.27 -21.53
CA THR A 251 -25.05 -5.71 -21.78
C THR A 251 -23.82 -6.36 -22.42
N ARG A 252 -23.19 -5.73 -23.43
CA ARG A 252 -21.97 -6.30 -24.05
C ARG A 252 -20.79 -6.32 -23.09
N GLN A 253 -20.64 -5.30 -22.23
CA GLN A 253 -19.68 -5.32 -21.13
C GLN A 253 -19.93 -6.49 -20.18
N ALA A 254 -21.17 -6.67 -19.72
CA ALA A 254 -21.54 -7.74 -18.81
C ALA A 254 -21.33 -9.14 -19.41
N ASN A 255 -21.77 -9.39 -20.65
CA ASN A 255 -21.50 -10.63 -21.37
C ASN A 255 -19.99 -10.92 -21.48
N ALA A 256 -19.19 -9.95 -21.92
CA ALA A 256 -17.74 -10.12 -22.02
C ALA A 256 -17.09 -10.45 -20.66
N ILE A 257 -17.60 -9.88 -19.56
CA ILE A 257 -17.11 -10.17 -18.21
C ILE A 257 -17.46 -11.59 -17.75
N ILE A 258 -18.69 -12.07 -18.02
CA ILE A 258 -19.10 -13.45 -17.66
C ILE A 258 -18.40 -14.50 -18.54
N GLU A 259 -18.19 -14.23 -19.83
CA GLU A 259 -17.43 -15.11 -20.72
C GLU A 259 -15.93 -15.13 -20.41
N GLY A 260 -15.37 -13.99 -19.96
CA GLY A 260 -13.94 -13.77 -19.78
C GLY A 260 -13.40 -13.95 -18.36
N LEU A 261 -14.24 -14.23 -17.36
CA LEU A 261 -13.81 -14.50 -15.98
C LEU A 261 -14.36 -15.85 -15.47
N PRO A 262 -13.68 -16.54 -14.54
CA PRO A 262 -14.15 -17.82 -14.00
C PRO A 262 -15.54 -17.74 -13.35
N LEU A 263 -16.37 -18.77 -13.54
CA LEU A 263 -17.73 -18.81 -13.00
C LEU A 263 -17.74 -18.64 -11.47
N GLY A 264 -18.57 -17.72 -10.98
CA GLY A 264 -18.65 -17.38 -9.56
C GLY A 264 -17.55 -16.45 -9.03
N SER A 265 -16.59 -16.03 -9.87
CA SER A 265 -15.58 -15.04 -9.49
C SER A 265 -16.17 -13.64 -9.29
N VAL A 266 -17.23 -13.28 -10.01
CA VAL A 266 -17.93 -11.99 -9.89
C VAL A 266 -19.06 -12.11 -8.87
N GLN A 267 -19.00 -11.35 -7.77
CA GLN A 267 -20.04 -11.29 -6.75
C GLN A 267 -21.25 -10.45 -7.21
N ALA A 268 -20.98 -9.32 -7.88
CA ALA A 268 -22.01 -8.40 -8.35
C ALA A 268 -21.48 -7.49 -9.47
N PHE A 269 -22.40 -7.03 -10.33
CA PHE A 269 -22.15 -5.91 -11.24
C PHE A 269 -22.53 -4.59 -10.58
N GLU A 270 -21.64 -3.60 -10.57
CA GLU A 270 -21.97 -2.23 -10.19
C GLU A 270 -22.46 -1.46 -11.43
N LEU A 271 -23.53 -0.68 -11.33
CA LEU A 271 -24.06 0.06 -12.47
C LEU A 271 -23.84 1.57 -12.32
N GLY A 272 -22.81 2.07 -13.02
CA GLY A 272 -22.29 3.44 -12.90
C GLY A 272 -21.49 3.69 -11.62
N ASN A 273 -20.77 4.81 -11.59
CA ASN A 273 -20.00 5.27 -10.44
C ASN A 273 -20.42 6.70 -10.05
N GLU A 274 -20.82 6.90 -8.79
CA GLU A 274 -21.20 8.21 -8.26
C GLU A 274 -22.30 8.92 -9.09
N PRO A 275 -23.50 8.31 -9.24
CA PRO A 275 -24.59 8.87 -10.04
C PRO A 275 -25.08 10.24 -9.53
N ASP A 276 -24.83 10.56 -8.26
CA ASP A 276 -25.10 11.88 -7.69
C ASP A 276 -24.13 12.98 -8.15
N ALA A 277 -23.05 12.61 -8.85
CA ALA A 277 -22.13 13.50 -9.56
C ALA A 277 -22.36 13.56 -11.08
N PHE A 278 -23.30 12.79 -11.66
CA PHE A 278 -23.48 12.69 -13.12
C PHE A 278 -23.76 14.02 -13.83
N VAL A 279 -24.47 14.95 -13.18
CA VAL A 279 -24.68 16.31 -13.72
C VAL A 279 -23.38 17.11 -13.75
N ALA A 280 -22.60 17.06 -12.66
CA ALA A 280 -21.31 17.75 -12.56
C ALA A 280 -20.27 17.20 -13.54
N ASN A 281 -20.33 15.90 -13.83
CA ASN A 281 -19.48 15.21 -14.80
C ASN A 281 -20.03 15.21 -16.24
N ASN A 282 -21.15 15.91 -16.51
CA ASN A 282 -21.78 16.05 -17.83
C ASN A 282 -22.19 14.70 -18.49
N TYR A 283 -22.54 13.69 -17.69
CA TYR A 283 -23.17 12.45 -18.15
C TYR A 283 -24.70 12.58 -18.26
N ARG A 284 -25.30 13.50 -17.50
CA ARG A 284 -26.74 13.82 -17.50
C ARG A 284 -26.95 15.33 -17.45
N ALA A 285 -28.12 15.79 -17.93
CA ALA A 285 -28.48 17.19 -17.94
C ALA A 285 -28.85 17.72 -16.54
N GLU A 286 -28.87 19.04 -16.38
CA GLU A 286 -29.41 19.68 -15.17
C GLU A 286 -30.83 19.20 -14.87
N GLY A 287 -31.12 18.95 -13.58
CA GLY A 287 -32.41 18.45 -13.12
C GLY A 287 -32.47 16.94 -12.90
N TYR A 288 -31.49 16.15 -13.40
CA TYR A 288 -31.41 14.71 -13.15
C TYR A 288 -31.39 14.42 -11.64
N GLU A 289 -32.38 13.68 -11.16
CA GLU A 289 -32.52 13.31 -9.76
C GLU A 289 -32.56 11.79 -9.57
N MET A 290 -32.59 11.35 -8.30
CA MET A 290 -32.60 9.93 -7.98
C MET A 290 -33.82 9.20 -8.59
N SER A 291 -34.92 9.90 -8.90
CA SER A 291 -36.07 9.32 -9.61
C SER A 291 -35.69 8.79 -10.99
N ASP A 292 -34.89 9.56 -11.72
CA ASP A 292 -34.43 9.25 -13.08
C ASP A 292 -33.39 8.12 -13.05
N TYR A 293 -32.45 8.20 -12.10
CA TYR A 293 -31.49 7.12 -11.85
C TYR A 293 -32.19 5.78 -11.53
N LEU A 294 -33.22 5.78 -10.68
CA LEU A 294 -33.97 4.55 -10.37
C LEU A 294 -34.63 3.94 -11.61
N TYR A 295 -35.15 4.79 -12.51
CA TYR A 295 -35.74 4.34 -13.76
C TYR A 295 -34.67 3.76 -14.71
N GLU A 296 -33.57 4.47 -14.94
CA GLU A 296 -32.45 4.00 -15.77
C GLU A 296 -31.84 2.70 -15.21
N TRP A 297 -31.58 2.64 -13.90
CA TRP A 297 -31.03 1.47 -13.23
C TRP A 297 -31.97 0.26 -13.33
N GLY A 298 -33.29 0.46 -13.21
CA GLY A 298 -34.29 -0.58 -13.47
C GLY A 298 -34.19 -1.13 -14.89
N VAL A 299 -34.27 -0.27 -15.90
CA VAL A 299 -34.19 -0.65 -17.32
C VAL A 299 -32.89 -1.42 -17.62
N PHE A 300 -31.74 -0.90 -17.18
CA PHE A 300 -30.46 -1.55 -17.44
C PHE A 300 -30.36 -2.92 -16.74
N THR A 301 -30.65 -2.99 -15.44
CA THR A 301 -30.50 -4.26 -14.70
C THR A 301 -31.47 -5.34 -15.17
N GLU A 302 -32.71 -4.99 -15.50
CA GLU A 302 -33.68 -5.92 -16.05
C GLU A 302 -33.29 -6.42 -17.45
N THR A 303 -32.82 -5.55 -18.35
CA THR A 303 -32.35 -5.94 -19.68
C THR A 303 -31.10 -6.83 -19.60
N ILE A 304 -30.11 -6.44 -18.79
CA ILE A 304 -28.86 -7.22 -18.66
C ILE A 304 -29.14 -8.61 -18.07
N MET A 305 -30.00 -8.75 -17.05
CA MET A 305 -30.37 -10.08 -16.51
C MET A 305 -31.18 -10.94 -17.49
N GLN A 306 -31.85 -10.35 -18.48
CA GLN A 306 -32.57 -11.09 -19.52
C GLN A 306 -31.65 -11.53 -20.66
N GLU A 307 -30.61 -10.76 -20.97
CA GLU A 307 -29.72 -10.98 -22.13
C GLU A 307 -28.37 -11.63 -21.78
N VAL A 308 -27.95 -11.63 -20.51
CA VAL A 308 -26.69 -12.20 -20.03
C VAL A 308 -26.93 -13.48 -19.23
N PRO A 309 -26.53 -14.67 -19.74
CA PRO A 309 -26.58 -15.92 -18.98
C PRO A 309 -25.75 -15.84 -17.70
N ASP A 310 -26.20 -16.52 -16.64
CA ASP A 310 -25.53 -16.58 -15.33
C ASP A 310 -25.15 -15.20 -14.72
N CYS A 311 -25.85 -14.14 -15.12
CA CYS A 311 -25.64 -12.78 -14.62
C CYS A 311 -25.77 -12.72 -13.09
N PRO A 312 -24.75 -12.26 -12.36
CA PRO A 312 -24.87 -11.99 -10.94
C PRO A 312 -25.86 -10.84 -10.70
N LEU A 313 -26.33 -10.74 -9.46
CA LEU A 313 -27.13 -9.58 -9.03
C LEU A 313 -26.28 -8.30 -9.03
N PHE A 314 -26.95 -7.16 -9.02
CA PHE A 314 -26.29 -5.86 -9.11
C PHE A 314 -25.94 -5.27 -7.75
N MET A 315 -25.04 -4.30 -7.74
CA MET A 315 -24.80 -3.42 -6.62
C MET A 315 -25.02 -1.96 -6.97
N GLY A 316 -25.44 -1.19 -5.96
CA GLY A 316 -25.70 0.24 -6.10
C GLY A 316 -26.15 0.90 -4.80
N PRO A 317 -26.38 2.22 -4.82
CA PRO A 317 -26.21 3.11 -5.97
C PRO A 317 -24.78 3.64 -6.16
N SER A 318 -23.86 3.35 -5.24
CA SER A 318 -22.46 3.83 -5.28
C SER A 318 -22.33 5.36 -5.37
N ASN A 319 -23.18 6.09 -4.64
CA ASN A 319 -23.11 7.56 -4.52
C ASN A 319 -21.76 8.00 -3.93
N ALA A 320 -21.29 9.18 -4.34
CA ALA A 320 -20.10 9.85 -3.81
C ALA A 320 -20.25 10.22 -2.33
N GLY A 321 -21.44 10.71 -1.98
CA GLY A 321 -21.76 11.21 -0.66
C GLY A 321 -23.07 10.68 -0.11
N PHE A 322 -23.32 10.99 1.17
CA PHE A 322 -24.62 10.78 1.80
C PHE A 322 -25.53 11.98 1.49
N HIS A 323 -26.85 11.75 1.52
CA HIS A 323 -27.85 12.82 1.40
C HIS A 323 -27.56 14.00 2.34
N GLY A 324 -27.63 15.22 1.82
CA GLY A 324 -27.36 16.45 2.55
C GLY A 324 -25.88 16.71 2.83
N SER A 325 -24.95 15.83 2.42
CA SER A 325 -23.51 16.07 2.50
C SER A 325 -22.95 16.67 1.22
N LYS A 326 -21.91 17.48 1.36
CA LYS A 326 -21.03 17.88 0.25
C LYS A 326 -19.85 16.92 0.21
N PHE A 327 -19.62 16.28 -0.94
CA PHE A 327 -18.43 15.46 -1.20
C PHE A 327 -17.30 16.31 -1.83
N ILE A 328 -17.67 17.33 -2.61
CA ILE A 328 -16.78 18.38 -3.12
C ILE A 328 -17.29 19.73 -2.61
N ASP A 329 -16.42 20.55 -2.01
CA ASP A 329 -16.81 21.81 -1.35
C ASP A 329 -17.50 22.82 -2.29
N THR A 330 -17.10 22.82 -3.57
CA THR A 330 -17.63 23.68 -4.63
C THR A 330 -18.98 23.23 -5.19
N LEU A 331 -19.41 22.00 -4.91
CA LEU A 331 -20.71 21.47 -5.37
C LEU A 331 -21.82 21.76 -4.33
N PRO A 332 -23.11 21.75 -4.75
CA PRO A 332 -24.23 21.67 -3.83
C PRO A 332 -24.18 20.38 -3.01
N ALA A 333 -24.91 20.34 -1.89
CA ALA A 333 -25.06 19.10 -1.13
C ALA A 333 -25.86 18.07 -1.93
N SER A 334 -25.46 16.80 -1.88
CA SER A 334 -26.10 15.71 -2.63
C SER A 334 -27.56 15.54 -2.20
N THR A 335 -28.49 15.64 -3.16
CA THR A 335 -29.93 15.41 -2.95
C THR A 335 -30.31 13.94 -3.14
N PHE A 336 -29.42 13.14 -3.72
CA PHE A 336 -29.55 11.69 -3.87
C PHE A 336 -29.52 10.96 -2.52
N GLY A 337 -29.85 9.67 -2.55
CA GLY A 337 -29.54 8.72 -1.47
C GLY A 337 -30.38 8.80 -0.19
N GLY A 338 -31.19 9.84 0.05
CA GLY A 338 -31.88 10.03 1.34
C GLY A 338 -32.64 8.78 1.81
N PRO A 339 -32.66 8.43 3.12
CA PRO A 339 -33.09 7.10 3.60
C PRO A 339 -34.46 6.61 3.09
N ASP A 340 -35.41 7.51 2.80
CA ASP A 340 -36.70 7.15 2.22
C ASP A 340 -36.64 6.83 0.72
N ARG A 341 -35.83 7.58 -0.06
CA ARG A 341 -35.54 7.28 -1.47
C ARG A 341 -34.69 6.01 -1.59
N PHE A 342 -33.78 5.79 -0.65
CA PHE A 342 -33.03 4.54 -0.52
C PHE A 342 -33.94 3.36 -0.17
N ARG A 343 -34.89 3.52 0.75
CA ARG A 343 -35.92 2.50 1.01
C ARG A 343 -36.82 2.25 -0.21
N LYS A 344 -37.01 3.24 -1.09
CA LYS A 344 -37.68 3.04 -2.40
C LYS A 344 -36.81 2.19 -3.33
N PHE A 345 -35.54 2.55 -3.54
CA PHE A 345 -34.56 1.76 -4.30
C PHE A 345 -34.59 0.26 -3.91
N LEU A 346 -34.46 -0.04 -2.62
CA LEU A 346 -34.42 -1.43 -2.15
C LEU A 346 -35.72 -2.22 -2.35
N ARG A 347 -36.88 -1.55 -2.36
CA ARG A 347 -38.18 -2.21 -2.63
C ARG A 347 -38.37 -2.43 -4.12
N ASP A 348 -38.16 -1.38 -4.91
CA ASP A 348 -38.48 -1.38 -6.34
C ASP A 348 -37.54 -2.32 -7.11
N HIS A 349 -36.30 -2.50 -6.63
CA HIS A 349 -35.27 -3.33 -7.25
C HIS A 349 -34.89 -4.58 -6.43
N GLN A 350 -35.77 -5.03 -5.52
CA GLN A 350 -35.47 -6.10 -4.56
C GLN A 350 -34.96 -7.41 -5.21
N GLN A 351 -35.40 -7.69 -6.44
CA GLN A 351 -35.06 -8.91 -7.20
C GLN A 351 -33.74 -8.83 -7.95
N THR A 352 -33.32 -7.62 -8.38
CA THR A 352 -32.11 -7.42 -9.19
C THR A 352 -30.91 -6.93 -8.37
N ILE A 353 -31.13 -6.31 -7.21
CA ILE A 353 -30.04 -5.87 -6.33
C ILE A 353 -29.57 -6.97 -5.36
N GLY A 354 -28.28 -7.26 -5.35
CA GLY A 354 -27.63 -8.24 -4.46
C GLY A 354 -26.85 -7.59 -3.32
N LEU A 355 -26.15 -6.49 -3.60
CA LEU A 355 -25.29 -5.80 -2.63
C LEU A 355 -25.57 -4.29 -2.63
N ILE A 356 -25.33 -3.65 -1.49
CA ILE A 356 -25.56 -2.21 -1.32
C ILE A 356 -24.24 -1.48 -1.17
N SER A 357 -24.02 -0.48 -2.02
CA SER A 357 -22.74 0.23 -2.15
C SER A 357 -22.92 1.74 -1.99
N GLN A 358 -21.96 2.37 -1.31
CA GLN A 358 -21.94 3.78 -0.95
C GLN A 358 -20.49 4.18 -0.68
N HIS A 359 -20.01 5.28 -1.25
CA HIS A 359 -18.68 5.78 -0.95
C HIS A 359 -18.68 6.62 0.33
N ALA A 360 -17.52 6.63 1.01
CA ALA A 360 -17.28 7.37 2.23
C ALA A 360 -15.79 7.70 2.32
N TYR A 361 -15.45 8.98 2.17
CA TYR A 361 -14.06 9.45 2.20
C TYR A 361 -13.77 10.28 3.45
N ALA A 362 -12.56 10.14 3.99
CA ALA A 362 -12.06 10.96 5.08
C ALA A 362 -11.17 12.09 4.53
N GLY A 363 -11.72 13.29 4.45
CA GLY A 363 -11.07 14.50 3.92
C GLY A 363 -12.01 15.28 3.00
N ASN A 364 -11.78 16.58 2.83
CA ASN A 364 -12.42 17.36 1.78
C ASN A 364 -11.56 17.33 0.51
N SER A 365 -12.16 17.59 -0.67
CA SER A 365 -11.46 17.52 -1.97
C SER A 365 -10.27 18.48 -2.11
N ILE A 366 -10.18 19.52 -1.26
CA ILE A 366 -9.01 20.41 -1.13
C ILE A 366 -7.78 19.68 -0.54
N ARG A 367 -7.97 18.52 0.11
CA ARG A 367 -6.93 17.77 0.85
C ARG A 367 -6.57 16.41 0.26
N CYS A 368 -6.94 16.08 -0.97
CA CYS A 368 -6.38 14.91 -1.68
C CYS A 368 -4.84 14.99 -1.85
N SER A 369 -4.23 16.13 -1.51
CA SER A 369 -2.79 16.38 -1.43
C SER A 369 -2.36 17.08 -0.11
N GLY A 370 -3.21 17.07 0.92
CA GLY A 370 -2.97 17.81 2.17
C GLY A 370 -2.05 17.07 3.14
N ASN A 371 -1.24 17.81 3.90
CA ASN A 371 -0.51 17.26 5.05
C ASN A 371 -1.51 16.79 6.12
N VAL A 372 -1.75 15.48 6.18
CA VAL A 372 -2.58 14.84 7.21
C VAL A 372 -1.88 14.98 8.56
N THR A 373 -2.54 15.59 9.54
CA THR A 373 -2.01 15.74 10.89
C THR A 373 -2.21 14.48 11.73
N PRO A 374 -1.32 14.17 12.69
CA PRO A 374 -1.57 13.12 13.68
C PRO A 374 -2.92 13.34 14.38
N GLY A 375 -3.73 12.29 14.46
CA GLY A 375 -5.08 12.37 15.02
C GLY A 375 -6.19 12.76 14.03
N PHE A 376 -5.91 12.94 12.73
CA PHE A 376 -6.91 13.25 11.70
C PHE A 376 -8.16 12.34 11.75
N PHE A 377 -7.98 11.02 11.76
CA PHE A 377 -9.11 10.06 11.87
C PHE A 377 -9.83 10.07 13.23
N LEU A 378 -9.33 10.82 14.22
CA LEU A 378 -9.96 11.02 15.53
C LEU A 378 -10.76 12.34 15.59
N GLU A 379 -10.73 13.15 14.54
CA GLU A 379 -11.57 14.35 14.45
C GLU A 379 -13.06 13.98 14.44
N PRO A 380 -13.96 14.78 15.06
CA PRO A 380 -15.39 14.45 15.16
C PRO A 380 -16.06 14.17 13.80
N SER A 381 -15.63 14.86 12.75
CA SER A 381 -16.02 14.66 11.35
C SER A 381 -15.95 13.20 10.89
N PHE A 382 -14.94 12.45 11.35
CA PHE A 382 -14.71 11.06 10.95
C PHE A 382 -15.03 10.06 12.08
N ALA A 383 -14.75 10.42 13.33
CA ALA A 383 -14.95 9.56 14.49
C ALA A 383 -16.43 9.44 14.92
N SER A 384 -17.28 10.44 14.61
CA SER A 384 -18.69 10.43 15.03
C SER A 384 -19.67 10.87 13.94
N GLU A 385 -19.38 11.95 13.19
CA GLU A 385 -20.30 12.46 12.17
C GLU A 385 -20.47 11.48 11.00
N LEU A 386 -19.37 11.01 10.39
CA LEU A 386 -19.44 10.07 9.28
C LEU A 386 -20.19 8.76 9.67
N PRO A 387 -19.88 8.09 10.81
CA PRO A 387 -20.71 6.99 11.32
C PRO A 387 -22.20 7.34 11.49
N SER A 388 -22.53 8.53 11.99
CA SER A 388 -23.93 8.95 12.16
C SER A 388 -24.69 9.09 10.83
N ARG A 389 -23.99 9.40 9.73
CA ARG A 389 -24.56 9.43 8.37
C ARG A 389 -24.79 8.02 7.81
N VAL A 390 -23.93 7.06 8.16
CA VAL A 390 -24.05 5.65 7.72
C VAL A 390 -25.20 4.91 8.42
N ILE A 391 -25.40 5.13 9.72
CA ILE A 391 -26.34 4.36 10.56
C ILE A 391 -27.77 4.24 9.98
N PRO A 392 -28.42 5.32 9.50
CA PRO A 392 -29.76 5.24 8.91
C PRO A 392 -29.82 4.35 7.66
N TYR A 393 -28.78 4.38 6.82
CA TYR A 393 -28.70 3.60 5.58
C TYR A 393 -28.52 2.13 5.92
N ALA A 394 -27.58 1.81 6.82
CA ALA A 394 -27.39 0.44 7.30
C ALA A 394 -28.64 -0.15 7.97
N ALA A 395 -29.47 0.68 8.64
CA ALA A 395 -30.76 0.25 9.18
C ALA A 395 -31.78 -0.07 8.06
N VAL A 396 -31.84 0.75 7.01
CA VAL A 396 -32.73 0.53 5.85
C VAL A 396 -32.29 -0.71 5.04
N THR A 397 -31.00 -0.87 4.78
CA THR A 397 -30.39 -2.05 4.12
C THR A 397 -30.75 -3.34 4.84
N ARG A 398 -30.49 -3.42 6.16
CA ARG A 398 -30.83 -4.60 6.98
C ARG A 398 -32.33 -4.89 7.00
N ALA A 399 -33.18 -3.86 7.05
CA ALA A 399 -34.63 -4.03 7.03
C ALA A 399 -35.16 -4.59 5.69
N ALA A 400 -34.40 -4.44 4.60
CA ALA A 400 -34.69 -5.04 3.29
C ALA A 400 -34.05 -6.43 3.10
N GLY A 401 -33.32 -6.94 4.10
CA GLY A 401 -32.60 -8.22 4.00
C GLY A 401 -31.41 -8.20 3.04
N LYS A 402 -30.80 -7.02 2.85
CA LYS A 402 -29.57 -6.81 2.06
C LYS A 402 -28.37 -6.52 2.97
#